data_AF-A0A3D2EHU2-F1
#
_entry.id   AF-A0A3D2EHU2-F1
#
_cell.length_a   1.000
_cell.length_b   1.000
_cell.length_c   1.000
_cell.angle_alpha   90.00
_cell.angle_beta   90.00
_cell.angle_gamma   90.00
#
_symmetry.space_group_name_H-M   'P 1'
#
loop_
_entity.id
_entity.type
_entity.pdbx_description
1 polymer ?
#
loop_
_entity_poly.entity_id
_entity_poly.type
_entity_poly.pdbx_seq_one_letter_code
_entity_poly.pdbx_strand_id
1 'polypeptide(L)'
;MLGKLMKQEWLSTWKIPTVLIGVVFAAATIFGLFCASPVWDLMDWWGADVIFSATVLLFYGALMCCGVGTSIYLAVRYYRSMYSNEGYLTHTLPVTPNQLLLSKMINFSIWELLSVICIVFNIMLFAAFIVLREVGYRSLFESFQEVLMEMQDILNSEYATGWELFMVLTIILILVGTVSKSLLYMGSVNIGQLWARHRVAGAILVYVGVTGAVQIVTQAAMIIFMTSAEQIGLLQDDYFFSFLNQVMAVSLLMQLVIGVVMYVGSLLILKKKVNLE
;
A
#
# COMPACT_ATOMS: atom_id res chain seq x y z
N MET A 1 -1.92 -15.33 24.94
CA MET A 1 -0.91 -16.00 24.10
C MET A 1 -0.59 -15.22 22.82
N LEU A 2 -1.59 -14.64 22.15
CA LEU A 2 -1.43 -13.84 20.93
C LEU A 2 -0.32 -12.77 21.01
N GLY A 3 -0.24 -11.99 22.10
CA GLY A 3 0.79 -10.96 22.25
C GLY A 3 2.23 -11.51 22.28
N LYS A 4 2.44 -12.73 22.81
CA LYS A 4 3.76 -13.38 22.79
C LYS A 4 4.14 -13.80 21.36
N LEU A 5 3.17 -14.33 20.60
CA LEU A 5 3.36 -14.67 19.19
C LEU A 5 3.71 -13.42 18.38
N MET A 6 2.91 -12.35 18.50
CA MET A 6 3.17 -11.09 17.81
C MET A 6 4.55 -10.51 18.11
N LYS A 7 4.99 -10.56 19.36
CA LYS A 7 6.34 -10.10 19.74
C LYS A 7 7.45 -10.90 19.05
N GLN A 8 7.30 -12.22 18.96
CA GLN A 8 8.27 -13.09 18.28
C GLN A 8 8.28 -12.83 16.77
N GLU A 9 7.11 -12.71 16.14
CA GLU A 9 6.98 -12.35 14.72
C GLU A 9 7.65 -11.00 14.43
N TRP A 10 7.41 -9.99 15.26
CA TRP A 10 8.00 -8.66 15.13
C TRP A 10 9.52 -8.70 15.21
N LEU A 11 10.07 -9.34 16.25
CA LEU A 11 11.51 -9.49 16.46
C LEU A 11 12.21 -10.22 15.31
N SER A 12 11.48 -11.13 14.65
CA SER A 12 11.98 -11.82 13.48
C SER A 12 11.92 -10.98 12.21
N THR A 13 11.01 -10.03 12.11
CA THR A 13 10.66 -9.38 10.84
C THR A 13 11.28 -7.99 10.69
N TRP A 14 11.53 -7.28 11.78
CA TRP A 14 11.78 -5.83 11.78
C TRP A 14 12.96 -5.34 10.92
N LYS A 15 14.04 -6.11 10.79
CA LYS A 15 15.30 -5.63 10.19
C LYS A 15 15.12 -5.20 8.73
N ILE A 16 14.56 -6.06 7.90
CA ILE A 16 14.53 -5.85 6.44
C ILE A 16 13.59 -4.71 6.03
N PRO A 17 12.32 -4.65 6.50
CA PRO A 17 11.44 -3.54 6.19
C PRO A 17 11.98 -2.19 6.71
N THR A 18 12.62 -2.17 7.88
CA THR A 18 13.24 -0.94 8.41
C THR A 18 14.38 -0.46 7.52
N VAL A 19 15.23 -1.36 7.01
CA VAL A 19 16.30 -1.01 6.08
C VAL A 19 15.73 -0.47 4.77
N LEU A 20 14.69 -1.10 4.21
CA LEU A 20 14.03 -0.63 3.00
C LEU A 20 13.47 0.80 3.17
N ILE A 21 12.79 1.06 4.29
CA ILE A 21 12.31 2.39 4.67
C ILE A 21 13.47 3.39 4.72
N GLY A 22 14.57 3.04 5.40
CA GLY A 22 15.74 3.93 5.51
C GLY A 22 16.39 4.24 4.16
N VAL A 23 16.52 3.25 3.28
CA VAL A 23 17.07 3.44 1.92
C VAL A 23 16.20 4.39 1.11
N VAL A 24 14.88 4.30 1.24
CA VAL A 24 13.94 5.14 0.49
C VAL A 24 13.95 6.58 0.99
N PHE A 25 14.07 6.79 2.29
CA PHE A 25 14.32 8.13 2.86
C PHE A 25 15.62 8.75 2.35
N ALA A 26 16.70 7.98 2.30
CA ALA A 26 17.95 8.44 1.71
C ALA A 26 17.78 8.77 0.22
N ALA A 27 17.10 7.91 -0.55
CA ALA A 27 16.83 8.15 -1.96
C ALA A 27 16.00 9.42 -2.18
N ALA A 28 14.93 9.64 -1.40
CA ALA A 28 14.10 10.83 -1.51
C ALA A 28 14.89 12.11 -1.21
N THR A 29 15.78 12.07 -0.22
CA THR A 29 16.63 13.20 0.14
C THR A 29 17.67 13.47 -0.96
N ILE A 30 18.35 12.44 -1.47
CA ILE A 30 19.37 12.59 -2.52
C ILE A 30 18.75 13.08 -3.82
N PHE A 31 17.67 12.44 -4.28
CA PHE A 31 16.99 12.84 -5.51
C PHE A 31 16.29 14.20 -5.35
N GLY A 32 15.71 14.49 -4.19
CA GLY A 32 15.13 15.80 -3.89
C GLY A 32 16.17 16.92 -3.93
N LEU A 33 17.32 16.75 -3.26
CA LEU A 33 18.42 17.72 -3.32
C LEU A 33 18.98 17.89 -4.73
N PHE A 34 19.07 16.79 -5.50
CA PHE A 34 19.49 16.86 -6.89
C PHE A 34 18.51 17.70 -7.72
N CYS A 35 17.20 17.48 -7.56
CA CYS A 35 16.15 18.28 -8.21
C CYS A 35 16.13 19.75 -7.75
N ALA A 36 16.50 20.03 -6.49
CA ALA A 36 16.56 21.38 -5.91
C ALA A 36 17.84 22.16 -6.28
N SER A 37 18.81 21.51 -6.94
CA SER A 37 20.10 22.10 -7.25
C SER A 37 19.99 23.23 -8.28
N PRO A 38 20.75 24.35 -8.12
CA PRO A 38 20.78 25.43 -9.12
C PRO A 38 21.47 25.03 -10.43
N VAL A 39 22.04 23.82 -10.52
CA VAL A 39 22.66 23.28 -11.75
C VAL A 39 21.67 23.26 -12.91
N TRP A 40 20.37 23.06 -12.65
CA TRP A 40 19.35 23.00 -13.68
C TRP A 40 19.14 24.33 -14.39
N ASP A 41 19.27 25.47 -13.69
CA ASP A 41 19.10 26.81 -14.27
C ASP A 41 20.27 27.21 -15.17
N LEU A 42 21.38 26.46 -15.09
CA LEU A 42 22.57 26.63 -15.93
C LEU A 42 22.54 25.73 -17.17
N MET A 43 21.53 24.86 -17.31
CA MET A 43 21.45 23.82 -18.35
C MET A 43 20.27 24.08 -19.31
N ASP A 44 20.42 25.04 -20.22
CA ASP A 44 19.44 25.39 -21.27
C ASP A 44 19.50 24.48 -22.51
N TRP A 45 19.58 23.17 -22.29
CA TRP A 45 19.58 22.18 -23.38
C TRP A 45 18.54 21.11 -23.12
N TRP A 46 17.97 20.58 -24.20
CA TRP A 46 16.92 19.54 -24.17
C TRP A 46 17.29 18.30 -23.33
N GLY A 47 18.59 18.05 -23.11
CA GLY A 47 19.08 16.97 -22.24
C GLY A 47 18.76 17.18 -20.76
N ALA A 48 18.61 18.42 -20.28
CA ALA A 48 18.29 18.72 -18.89
C ALA A 48 16.91 18.17 -18.49
N ASP A 49 15.88 18.42 -19.30
CA ASP A 49 14.52 17.93 -19.03
C ASP A 49 14.44 16.40 -19.02
N VAL A 50 15.23 15.75 -19.87
CA VAL A 50 15.32 14.28 -19.92
C VAL A 50 15.97 13.72 -18.64
N ILE A 51 17.02 14.37 -18.11
CA ILE A 51 17.67 13.92 -16.87
C ILE A 51 16.76 14.21 -15.66
N PHE A 52 16.05 15.33 -15.66
CA PHE A 52 15.11 15.66 -14.59
C PHE A 52 13.95 14.65 -14.52
N SER A 53 13.30 14.38 -15.66
CA SER A 53 12.25 13.37 -15.74
C SER A 53 12.74 11.95 -15.40
N ALA A 54 13.95 11.58 -15.83
CA ALA A 54 14.57 10.31 -15.44
C ALA A 54 14.79 10.22 -13.92
N THR A 55 15.17 11.31 -13.26
CA THR A 55 15.34 11.37 -11.80
C THR A 55 14.03 11.11 -11.07
N VAL A 56 12.94 11.76 -11.52
CA VAL A 56 11.60 11.56 -10.95
C VAL A 56 11.14 10.11 -11.15
N LEU A 57 11.40 9.52 -12.32
CA LEU A 57 11.09 8.11 -12.60
C LEU A 57 11.89 7.15 -11.71
N LEU A 58 13.18 7.42 -11.49
CA LEU A 58 14.01 6.62 -10.58
C LEU A 58 13.53 6.72 -9.14
N PHE A 59 13.13 7.91 -8.69
CA PHE A 59 12.53 8.10 -7.37
C PHE A 59 11.21 7.31 -7.23
N TYR A 60 10.32 7.39 -8.23
CA TYR A 60 9.10 6.59 -8.24
C TYR A 60 9.39 5.08 -8.22
N GLY A 61 10.40 4.63 -8.98
CA GLY A 61 10.90 3.25 -8.92
C GLY A 61 11.38 2.84 -7.54
N ALA A 62 12.07 3.73 -6.81
CA ALA A 62 12.50 3.48 -5.44
C ALA A 62 11.31 3.32 -4.47
N LEU A 63 10.28 4.16 -4.61
CA LEU A 63 9.03 4.02 -3.83
C LEU A 63 8.33 2.68 -4.11
N MET A 64 8.24 2.30 -5.37
CA MET A 64 7.68 1.00 -5.79
C MET A 64 8.46 -0.18 -5.21
N CYS A 65 9.79 -0.13 -5.28
CA CYS A 65 10.67 -1.12 -4.66
C CYS A 65 10.44 -1.23 -3.15
N CYS A 66 10.21 -0.12 -2.45
CA CYS A 66 9.88 -0.14 -1.02
C CYS A 66 8.57 -0.87 -0.74
N GLY A 67 7.50 -0.47 -1.44
CA GLY A 67 6.16 -1.02 -1.22
C GLY A 67 6.09 -2.50 -1.61
N VAL A 68 6.44 -2.81 -2.85
CA VAL A 68 6.40 -4.18 -3.39
C VAL A 68 7.45 -5.06 -2.71
N GLY A 69 8.66 -4.56 -2.49
CA GLY A 69 9.74 -5.31 -1.84
C GLY A 69 9.37 -5.69 -0.41
N THR A 70 8.74 -4.80 0.35
CA THR A 70 8.24 -5.11 1.70
C THR A 70 7.16 -6.17 1.65
N SER A 71 6.17 -6.05 0.76
CA SER A 71 5.11 -7.06 0.60
C SER A 71 5.66 -8.44 0.25
N ILE A 72 6.59 -8.52 -0.71
CA ILE A 72 7.22 -9.78 -1.14
C ILE A 72 8.03 -10.39 0.01
N TYR A 73 8.84 -9.58 0.71
CA TYR A 73 9.63 -10.05 1.84
C TYR A 73 8.73 -10.66 2.93
N LEU A 74 7.66 -9.96 3.30
CA LEU A 74 6.69 -10.43 4.30
C LEU A 74 5.99 -11.71 3.86
N ALA A 75 5.61 -11.83 2.58
CA ALA A 75 5.02 -13.05 2.02
C ALA A 75 5.99 -14.24 2.05
N VAL A 76 7.28 -14.03 1.72
CA VAL A 76 8.32 -15.05 1.80
C VAL A 76 8.58 -15.46 3.26
N ARG A 77 8.61 -14.50 4.19
CA ARG A 77 8.78 -14.80 5.62
C ARG A 77 7.59 -15.59 6.16
N TYR A 78 6.37 -15.23 5.75
CA TYR A 78 5.16 -15.99 6.07
C TYR A 78 5.28 -17.45 5.57
N TYR A 79 5.65 -17.64 4.30
CA TYR A 79 5.86 -18.97 3.73
C TYR A 79 6.91 -19.77 4.53
N ARG A 80 8.08 -19.17 4.79
CA ARG A 80 9.15 -19.86 5.54
C ARG A 80 8.71 -20.23 6.95
N SER A 81 7.99 -19.35 7.63
CA SER A 81 7.59 -19.62 9.01
C SER A 81 6.46 -20.66 9.13
N MET A 82 5.62 -20.83 8.10
CA MET A 82 4.50 -21.80 8.14
C MET A 82 4.83 -23.14 7.49
N TYR A 83 5.59 -23.13 6.40
CA TYR A 83 5.73 -24.29 5.50
C TYR A 83 7.17 -24.75 5.28
N SER A 84 8.16 -24.11 5.91
CA SER A 84 9.55 -24.60 5.91
C SER A 84 9.87 -25.37 7.19
N ASN A 85 11.15 -25.64 7.46
CA ASN A 85 11.63 -26.31 8.68
C ASN A 85 11.20 -25.57 9.97
N GLU A 86 11.04 -24.25 9.93
CA GLU A 86 10.49 -23.43 11.03
C GLU A 86 8.98 -23.69 11.26
N GLY A 87 8.28 -24.23 10.25
CA GLY A 87 6.85 -24.54 10.26
C GLY A 87 6.47 -25.65 11.22
N TYR A 88 7.32 -26.69 11.36
CA TYR A 88 7.07 -27.77 12.31
C TYR A 88 6.94 -27.25 13.75
N LEU A 89 7.89 -26.41 14.17
CA LEU A 89 7.84 -25.74 15.47
C LEU A 89 6.57 -24.89 15.61
N THR A 90 6.22 -24.14 14.57
CA THR A 90 5.06 -23.25 14.54
C THR A 90 3.74 -24.03 14.72
N HIS A 91 3.63 -25.22 14.12
CA HIS A 91 2.45 -26.08 14.23
C HIS A 91 2.37 -26.92 15.51
N THR A 92 3.50 -27.15 16.19
CA THR A 92 3.52 -27.87 17.49
C THR A 92 3.22 -26.99 18.70
N LEU A 93 3.15 -25.66 18.54
CA LEU A 93 2.78 -24.76 19.63
C LEU A 93 1.33 -25.03 20.08
N PRO A 94 1.02 -24.98 21.39
CA PRO A 94 -0.33 -25.22 21.93
C PRO A 94 -1.24 -23.99 21.70
N VAL A 95 -1.40 -23.57 20.45
CA VAL A 95 -2.18 -22.40 20.01
C VAL A 95 -3.09 -22.78 18.85
N THR A 96 -4.24 -22.11 18.76
CA THR A 96 -5.20 -22.40 17.69
C THR A 96 -4.70 -21.86 16.35
N PRO A 97 -5.01 -22.52 15.21
CA PRO A 97 -4.66 -22.02 13.87
C PRO A 97 -5.16 -20.59 13.62
N ASN A 98 -6.30 -20.23 14.21
CA ASN A 98 -6.85 -18.87 14.15
C ASN A 98 -5.93 -17.85 14.83
N GLN A 99 -5.45 -18.14 16.05
CA GLN A 99 -4.54 -17.23 16.77
C GLN A 99 -3.21 -17.09 16.04
N LEU A 100 -2.72 -18.17 15.45
CA LEU A 100 -1.49 -18.17 14.67
C LEU A 100 -1.60 -17.33 13.38
N LEU A 101 -2.71 -17.51 12.64
CA LEU A 101 -2.97 -16.72 11.43
C LEU A 101 -3.14 -15.24 11.77
N LEU A 102 -3.89 -14.93 12.83
CA LEU A 102 -4.11 -13.54 13.28
C LEU A 102 -2.82 -12.86 13.71
N SER A 103 -1.94 -13.52 14.46
CA SER A 103 -0.67 -12.90 14.87
C SER A 103 0.20 -12.51 13.68
N LYS A 104 0.22 -13.34 12.64
CA LYS A 104 0.98 -13.06 11.41
C LYS A 104 0.32 -12.00 10.56
N MET A 105 -1.00 -12.05 10.41
CA MET A 105 -1.78 -11.04 9.69
C MET A 105 -1.55 -9.65 10.30
N ILE A 106 -1.67 -9.50 11.62
CA ILE A 106 -1.49 -8.20 12.28
C ILE A 106 -0.05 -7.69 12.06
N ASN A 107 0.96 -8.54 12.25
CA ASN A 107 2.35 -8.14 12.02
C ASN A 107 2.60 -7.71 10.57
N PHE A 108 2.07 -8.46 9.59
CA PHE A 108 2.15 -8.11 8.17
C PHE A 108 1.48 -6.75 7.91
N SER A 109 0.24 -6.57 8.35
CA SER A 109 -0.52 -5.33 8.13
C SER A 109 0.14 -4.11 8.77
N ILE A 110 0.78 -4.23 9.94
CA ILE A 110 1.50 -3.12 10.57
C ILE A 110 2.70 -2.68 9.71
N TRP A 111 3.49 -3.63 9.17
CA TRP A 111 4.62 -3.28 8.30
C TRP A 111 4.18 -2.71 6.95
N GLU A 112 3.06 -3.18 6.41
CA GLU A 112 2.44 -2.57 5.23
C GLU A 112 1.97 -1.14 5.51
N LEU A 113 1.27 -0.90 6.63
CA LEU A 113 0.86 0.45 7.03
C LEU A 113 2.04 1.38 7.19
N LEU A 114 3.11 0.91 7.86
CA LEU A 114 4.32 1.71 8.03
C LEU A 114 4.99 2.02 6.69
N SER A 115 4.93 1.09 5.73
CA SER A 115 5.44 1.31 4.36
C SER A 115 4.60 2.34 3.61
N VAL A 116 3.28 2.30 3.72
CA VAL A 116 2.37 3.31 3.12
C VAL A 116 2.65 4.69 3.71
N ILE A 117 2.72 4.80 5.03
CA ILE A 117 3.04 6.05 5.73
C ILE A 117 4.40 6.58 5.26
N CYS A 118 5.41 5.71 5.21
CA CYS A 118 6.73 6.06 4.70
C CYS A 118 6.68 6.60 3.26
N ILE A 119 5.95 5.95 2.36
CA ILE A 119 5.81 6.40 0.97
C ILE A 119 5.18 7.80 0.92
N VAL A 120 4.10 8.04 1.66
CA VAL A 120 3.43 9.36 1.71
C VAL A 120 4.40 10.43 2.21
N PHE A 121 5.13 10.18 3.30
CA PHE A 121 6.14 11.12 3.81
C PHE A 121 7.25 11.41 2.80
N ASN A 122 7.72 10.38 2.07
CA ASN A 122 8.76 10.56 1.07
C ASN A 122 8.28 11.38 -0.14
N ILE A 123 7.01 11.19 -0.55
CA ILE A 123 6.39 12.03 -1.59
C ILE A 123 6.32 13.49 -1.13
N MET A 124 5.85 13.74 0.10
CA MET A 124 5.78 15.09 0.67
C MET A 124 7.17 15.73 0.76
N LEU A 125 8.17 14.98 1.22
CA LEU A 125 9.55 15.43 1.33
C LEU A 125 10.15 15.75 -0.05
N PHE A 126 9.92 14.90 -1.05
CA PHE A 126 10.37 15.15 -2.42
C PHE A 126 9.68 16.39 -3.03
N ALA A 127 8.37 16.55 -2.82
CA ALA A 127 7.63 17.73 -3.26
C ALA A 127 8.15 19.01 -2.58
N ALA A 128 8.45 18.95 -1.28
CA ALA A 128 9.04 20.07 -0.55
C ALA A 128 10.40 20.50 -1.14
N PHE A 129 11.22 19.57 -1.61
CA PHE A 129 12.47 19.89 -2.32
C PHE A 129 12.26 20.56 -3.67
N ILE A 130 11.18 20.23 -4.39
CA ILE A 130 10.84 20.89 -5.66
C ILE A 130 10.37 22.32 -5.38
N VAL A 131 9.46 22.52 -4.43
CA VAL A 131 8.98 23.86 -4.05
C VAL A 131 10.12 24.74 -3.53
N LEU A 132 11.07 24.14 -2.81
CA LEU A 132 12.32 24.78 -2.36
C LEU A 132 13.09 25.46 -3.50
N ARG A 133 13.09 24.86 -4.69
CA ARG A 133 13.74 25.40 -5.88
C ARG A 133 13.07 26.69 -6.34
N GLU A 134 11.74 26.72 -6.38
CA GLU A 134 10.96 27.83 -6.93
C GLU A 134 10.95 29.05 -6.00
N VAL A 135 10.88 28.83 -4.69
CA VAL A 135 10.65 29.91 -3.70
C VAL A 135 11.94 30.27 -2.92
N GLY A 136 12.96 29.40 -2.94
CA GLY A 136 14.23 29.61 -2.24
C GLY A 136 14.20 29.23 -0.74
N TYR A 137 15.38 29.08 -0.14
CA TYR A 137 15.56 28.52 1.22
C TYR A 137 14.96 29.34 2.37
N ARG A 138 14.68 30.64 2.17
CA ARG A 138 14.32 31.57 3.27
C ARG A 138 12.84 31.61 3.64
N SER A 139 11.96 31.13 2.76
CA SER A 139 10.50 31.25 2.93
C SER A 139 9.78 29.91 2.92
N LEU A 140 10.48 28.77 2.97
CA LEU A 140 9.83 27.44 2.95
C LEU A 140 8.68 27.28 3.94
N PHE A 141 8.87 27.79 5.15
CA PHE A 141 7.87 27.69 6.20
C PHE A 141 6.68 28.61 5.91
N GLU A 142 6.93 29.78 5.34
CA GLU A 142 5.89 30.73 4.91
C GLU A 142 5.12 30.18 3.70
N SER A 143 5.80 29.62 2.70
CA SER A 143 5.16 28.98 1.54
C SER A 143 4.40 27.71 1.90
N PHE A 144 4.88 26.91 2.85
CA PHE A 144 4.13 25.77 3.35
C PHE A 144 2.88 26.21 4.11
N GLN A 145 2.97 27.31 4.88
CA GLN A 145 1.82 27.90 5.55
C GLN A 145 0.82 28.49 4.55
N GLU A 146 1.28 29.16 3.49
CA GLU A 146 0.43 29.66 2.40
C GLU A 146 -0.29 28.52 1.68
N VAL A 147 0.40 27.44 1.30
CA VAL A 147 -0.21 26.25 0.69
C VAL A 147 -1.25 25.63 1.64
N LEU A 148 -0.97 25.55 2.94
CA LEU A 148 -1.95 25.05 3.91
C LEU A 148 -3.18 25.96 4.04
N MET A 149 -3.00 27.27 3.97
CA MET A 149 -4.09 28.24 4.00
C MET A 149 -4.92 28.19 2.71
N GLU A 150 -4.29 28.13 1.54
CA GLU A 150 -4.99 27.95 0.26
C GLU A 150 -5.74 26.62 0.21
N MET A 151 -5.14 25.54 0.70
CA MET A 151 -5.82 24.25 0.85
C MET A 151 -7.03 24.39 1.79
N GLN A 152 -6.88 25.08 2.92
CA GLN A 152 -7.98 25.30 3.86
C GLN A 152 -9.12 26.15 3.25
N ASP A 153 -8.79 27.16 2.45
CA ASP A 153 -9.77 28.01 1.76
C ASP A 153 -10.51 27.25 0.67
N ILE A 154 -9.81 26.39 -0.09
CA ILE A 154 -10.42 25.48 -1.06
C ILE A 154 -11.35 24.48 -0.37
N LEU A 155 -10.93 23.93 0.77
CA LEU A 155 -11.71 22.96 1.55
C LEU A 155 -12.94 23.57 2.24
N ASN A 156 -12.94 24.89 2.49
CA ASN A 156 -14.06 25.62 3.05
C ASN A 156 -15.00 26.23 1.98
N SER A 157 -14.65 26.10 0.70
CA SER A 157 -15.51 26.56 -0.39
C SER A 157 -16.76 25.69 -0.56
N GLU A 158 -17.84 26.24 -1.13
CA GLU A 158 -19.09 25.50 -1.39
C GLU A 158 -18.88 24.23 -2.26
N TYR A 159 -17.81 24.21 -3.05
CA TYR A 159 -17.41 23.09 -3.91
C TYR A 159 -16.83 21.88 -3.15
N ALA A 160 -16.47 22.02 -1.87
CA ALA A 160 -15.88 20.97 -1.04
C ALA A 160 -16.89 20.19 -0.18
N THR A 161 -18.19 20.36 -0.43
CA THR A 161 -19.25 19.66 0.33
C THR A 161 -19.08 18.14 0.23
N GLY A 162 -18.80 17.49 1.36
CA GLY A 162 -18.55 16.04 1.44
C GLY A 162 -17.08 15.61 1.48
N TRP A 163 -16.12 16.55 1.50
CA TRP A 163 -14.70 16.28 1.73
C TRP A 163 -14.42 15.54 3.05
N GLU A 164 -15.11 15.91 4.13
CA GLU A 164 -14.90 15.27 5.44
C GLU A 164 -15.18 13.76 5.40
N LEU A 165 -16.28 13.38 4.77
CA LEU A 165 -16.64 11.98 4.57
C LEU A 165 -15.61 11.27 3.69
N PHE A 166 -15.11 11.95 2.65
CA PHE A 166 -14.08 11.42 1.76
C PHE A 166 -12.79 11.11 2.52
N MET A 167 -12.34 12.01 3.40
CA MET A 167 -11.17 11.82 4.23
C MET A 167 -11.33 10.64 5.18
N VAL A 168 -12.49 10.55 5.86
CA VAL A 168 -12.78 9.43 6.77
C VAL A 168 -12.80 8.10 6.01
N LEU A 169 -13.50 8.04 4.86
CA LEU A 169 -13.55 6.84 4.03
C LEU A 169 -12.17 6.45 3.50
N THR A 170 -11.34 7.42 3.13
CA THR A 170 -9.96 7.18 2.68
C THR A 170 -9.11 6.55 3.77
N ILE A 171 -9.17 7.07 4.99
CA ILE A 171 -8.43 6.51 6.14
C ILE A 171 -8.89 5.08 6.42
N ILE A 172 -10.21 4.83 6.45
CA ILE A 172 -10.75 3.49 6.66
C ILE A 172 -10.33 2.54 5.53
N LEU A 173 -10.37 3.00 4.28
CA LEU A 173 -9.95 2.22 3.12
C LEU A 173 -8.47 1.85 3.17
N ILE A 174 -7.59 2.75 3.62
CA ILE A 174 -6.17 2.43 3.82
C ILE A 174 -6.01 1.34 4.89
N LEU A 175 -6.69 1.48 6.03
CA LEU A 175 -6.63 0.50 7.12
C LEU A 175 -7.17 -0.87 6.70
N VAL A 176 -8.36 -0.92 6.11
CA VAL A 176 -8.97 -2.16 5.61
C VAL A 176 -8.14 -2.74 4.47
N GLY A 177 -7.68 -1.90 3.55
CA GLY A 177 -6.90 -2.30 2.38
C GLY A 177 -5.58 -2.95 2.73
N THR A 178 -4.85 -2.43 3.73
CA THR A 178 -3.62 -3.07 4.21
C THR A 178 -3.88 -4.45 4.81
N VAL A 179 -4.98 -4.63 5.55
CA VAL A 179 -5.39 -5.94 6.09
C VAL A 179 -5.82 -6.89 4.98
N SER A 180 -6.62 -6.44 4.03
CA SER A 180 -7.05 -7.28 2.90
C SER A 180 -5.87 -7.66 2.00
N LYS A 181 -4.92 -6.75 1.79
CA LYS A 181 -3.67 -7.01 1.05
C LYS A 181 -2.83 -8.08 1.76
N SER A 182 -2.62 -7.99 3.06
CA SER A 182 -1.85 -9.00 3.80
C SER A 182 -2.52 -10.38 3.75
N LEU A 183 -3.85 -10.42 3.91
CA LEU A 183 -4.66 -11.64 3.77
C LEU A 183 -4.59 -12.24 2.38
N LEU A 184 -4.58 -11.41 1.33
CA LEU A 184 -4.44 -11.88 -0.05
C LEU A 184 -3.07 -12.53 -0.28
N TYR A 185 -1.98 -11.95 0.20
CA TYR A 185 -0.65 -12.59 0.12
C TYR A 185 -0.62 -13.92 0.88
N MET A 186 -1.04 -13.91 2.15
CA MET A 186 -1.05 -15.11 2.99
C MET A 186 -1.97 -16.20 2.42
N GLY A 187 -3.16 -15.82 1.97
CA GLY A 187 -4.14 -16.71 1.34
C GLY A 187 -3.64 -17.30 0.04
N SER A 188 -3.00 -16.51 -0.81
CA SER A 188 -2.37 -16.99 -2.04
C SER A 188 -1.28 -18.02 -1.73
N VAL A 189 -0.44 -17.76 -0.71
CA VAL A 189 0.59 -18.72 -0.25
C VAL A 189 -0.05 -20.02 0.24
N ASN A 190 -1.12 -19.94 1.04
CA ASN A 190 -1.82 -21.09 1.59
C ASN A 190 -2.48 -21.93 0.50
N ILE A 191 -3.16 -21.30 -0.47
CA ILE A 191 -3.79 -21.99 -1.61
C ILE A 191 -2.72 -22.61 -2.50
N GLY A 192 -1.59 -21.93 -2.72
CA GLY A 192 -0.46 -22.45 -3.49
C GLY A 192 0.11 -23.75 -2.92
N GLN A 193 0.02 -23.97 -1.60
CA GLN A 193 0.47 -25.23 -0.98
C GLN A 193 -0.37 -26.45 -1.36
N LEU A 194 -1.57 -26.26 -1.92
CA LEU A 194 -2.39 -27.37 -2.39
C LEU A 194 -1.81 -28.06 -3.62
N TRP A 195 -0.82 -27.46 -4.29
CA TRP A 195 -0.16 -28.05 -5.45
C TRP A 195 0.99 -28.98 -5.04
N ALA A 196 1.08 -30.15 -5.67
CA ALA A 196 2.03 -31.18 -5.29
C ALA A 196 3.50 -30.81 -5.57
N ARG A 197 3.81 -30.17 -6.72
CA ARG A 197 5.19 -29.98 -7.19
C ARG A 197 5.67 -28.52 -7.26
N HIS A 198 4.80 -27.57 -7.63
CA HIS A 198 5.18 -26.16 -7.82
C HIS A 198 4.43 -25.22 -6.88
N ARG A 199 4.60 -25.41 -5.56
CA ARG A 199 3.86 -24.67 -4.52
C ARG A 199 4.03 -23.15 -4.61
N VAL A 200 5.25 -22.70 -4.89
CA VAL A 200 5.55 -21.27 -5.06
C VAL A 200 4.89 -20.71 -6.33
N ALA A 201 4.95 -21.44 -7.45
CA ALA A 201 4.29 -21.01 -8.68
C ALA A 201 2.77 -20.98 -8.53
N GLY A 202 2.20 -21.92 -7.78
CA GLY A 202 0.78 -21.93 -7.42
C GLY A 202 0.37 -20.70 -6.62
N ALA A 203 1.18 -20.30 -5.65
CA ALA A 203 0.92 -19.08 -4.88
C ALA A 203 0.94 -17.82 -5.77
N ILE A 204 1.91 -17.73 -6.70
CA ILE A 204 2.00 -16.61 -7.64
C ILE A 204 0.79 -16.60 -8.58
N LEU A 205 0.40 -17.76 -9.13
CA LEU A 205 -0.74 -17.86 -10.05
C LEU A 205 -2.07 -17.53 -9.36
N VAL A 206 -2.25 -17.93 -8.11
CA VAL A 206 -3.43 -17.54 -7.33
C VAL A 206 -3.45 -16.04 -7.08
N TYR A 207 -2.32 -15.45 -6.69
CA TYR A 207 -2.21 -14.00 -6.49
C TYR A 207 -2.55 -13.24 -7.78
N VAL A 208 -1.93 -13.60 -8.90
CA VAL A 208 -2.18 -12.95 -10.20
C VAL A 208 -3.60 -13.17 -10.67
N GLY A 209 -4.13 -14.39 -10.53
CA GLY A 209 -5.51 -14.72 -10.91
C GLY A 209 -6.55 -13.93 -10.12
N VAL A 210 -6.37 -13.83 -8.80
CA VAL A 210 -7.32 -13.08 -7.94
C VAL A 210 -7.18 -11.59 -8.17
N THR A 211 -5.97 -11.04 -8.19
CA THR A 211 -5.77 -9.61 -8.44
C THR A 211 -6.23 -9.20 -9.83
N GLY A 212 -5.98 -10.02 -10.85
CA GLY A 212 -6.48 -9.80 -12.21
C GLY A 212 -8.01 -9.83 -12.28
N ALA A 213 -8.65 -10.82 -11.65
CA ALA A 213 -10.11 -10.89 -11.60
C ALA A 213 -10.71 -9.68 -10.87
N VAL A 214 -10.12 -9.29 -9.73
CA VAL A 214 -10.55 -8.10 -8.98
C VAL A 214 -10.38 -6.84 -9.82
N GLN A 215 -9.24 -6.66 -10.50
CA GLN A 215 -9.02 -5.51 -11.38
C GLN A 215 -10.06 -5.44 -12.50
N ILE A 216 -10.36 -6.56 -13.18
CA ILE A 216 -11.39 -6.60 -14.24
C ILE A 216 -12.75 -6.18 -13.67
N VAL A 217 -13.14 -6.73 -12.52
CA VAL A 217 -14.43 -6.41 -11.88
C VAL A 217 -14.48 -4.95 -11.44
N THR A 218 -13.41 -4.45 -10.81
CA THR A 218 -13.33 -3.04 -10.37
C THR A 218 -13.38 -2.09 -11.55
N GLN A 219 -12.66 -2.37 -12.64
CA GLN A 219 -12.67 -1.51 -13.83
C GLN A 219 -14.04 -1.53 -14.52
N ALA A 220 -14.67 -2.70 -14.65
CA ALA A 220 -16.02 -2.80 -15.19
C ALA A 220 -17.04 -2.04 -14.33
N ALA A 221 -16.96 -2.18 -13.00
CA ALA A 221 -17.80 -1.43 -12.08
C ALA A 221 -17.58 0.08 -12.24
N MET A 222 -16.33 0.56 -12.30
CA MET A 222 -16.01 1.97 -12.49
C MET A 222 -16.60 2.54 -13.78
N ILE A 223 -16.54 1.80 -14.90
CA ILE A 223 -17.13 2.24 -16.17
C ILE A 223 -18.66 2.39 -16.04
N ILE A 224 -19.33 1.43 -15.42
CA ILE A 224 -20.79 1.48 -15.19
C ILE A 224 -21.14 2.65 -14.26
N PHE A 225 -20.37 2.83 -13.18
CA PHE A 225 -20.58 3.93 -12.25
C PHE A 225 -20.37 5.30 -12.92
N MET A 226 -19.31 5.48 -13.70
CA MET A 226 -19.04 6.74 -14.41
C MET A 226 -20.14 7.06 -15.44
N THR A 227 -20.55 6.09 -16.25
CA THR A 227 -21.63 6.30 -17.23
C THR A 227 -22.97 6.61 -16.57
N SER A 228 -23.28 5.99 -15.43
CA SER A 228 -24.47 6.32 -14.64
C SER A 228 -24.39 7.69 -13.96
N ALA A 229 -23.20 8.09 -13.49
CA ALA A 229 -22.97 9.37 -12.84
C ALA A 229 -23.07 10.53 -13.85
N GLU A 230 -22.58 10.33 -15.08
CA GLU A 230 -22.73 11.29 -16.18
C GLU A 230 -24.20 11.51 -16.53
N GLN A 231 -25.00 10.44 -16.60
CA GLN A 231 -26.44 10.51 -16.90
C GLN A 231 -27.25 11.24 -15.82
N ILE A 232 -26.82 11.22 -14.57
CA ILE A 232 -27.51 11.82 -13.42
C ILE A 232 -26.94 13.23 -13.11
N GLY A 233 -25.91 13.68 -13.82
CA GLY A 233 -25.28 15.00 -13.61
C GLY A 233 -24.34 15.07 -12.39
N LEU A 234 -23.95 13.94 -11.81
CA LEU A 234 -23.08 13.86 -10.63
C LEU A 234 -21.60 14.19 -10.91
N LEU A 235 -21.25 14.41 -12.19
CA LEU A 235 -19.91 14.82 -12.63
C LEU A 235 -19.75 16.34 -12.77
N GLN A 236 -20.77 17.13 -12.41
CA GLN A 236 -20.62 18.59 -12.26
C GLN A 236 -19.80 18.92 -11.00
N ASP A 237 -19.08 20.05 -11.03
CA ASP A 237 -18.11 20.45 -10.00
C ASP A 237 -18.70 20.42 -8.57
N ASP A 238 -20.00 20.70 -8.42
CA ASP A 238 -20.71 20.71 -7.13
C ASP A 238 -20.90 19.31 -6.49
N TYR A 239 -20.79 18.22 -7.25
CA TYR A 239 -21.06 16.85 -6.76
C TYR A 239 -19.84 15.92 -6.77
N PHE A 240 -18.66 16.45 -7.08
CA PHE A 240 -17.42 15.68 -7.23
C PHE A 240 -17.10 14.81 -6.01
N PHE A 241 -17.14 15.37 -4.80
CA PHE A 241 -16.87 14.61 -3.57
C PHE A 241 -17.95 13.56 -3.25
N SER A 242 -19.21 13.81 -3.61
CA SER A 242 -20.28 12.82 -3.48
C SER A 242 -20.00 11.60 -4.36
N PHE A 243 -19.58 11.84 -5.61
CA PHE A 243 -19.14 10.79 -6.53
C PHE A 243 -17.94 10.01 -5.96
N LEU A 244 -16.90 10.70 -5.48
CA LEU A 244 -15.73 10.05 -4.88
C LEU A 244 -16.11 9.20 -3.65
N ASN A 245 -17.02 9.69 -2.80
CA ASN A 245 -17.49 8.95 -1.62
C ASN A 245 -18.16 7.63 -1.99
N GLN A 246 -18.98 7.60 -3.05
CA GLN A 246 -19.59 6.37 -3.55
C GLN A 246 -18.55 5.37 -4.07
N VAL A 247 -17.57 5.86 -4.84
CA VAL A 247 -16.46 5.04 -5.34
C VAL A 247 -15.65 4.44 -4.18
N MET A 248 -15.36 5.23 -3.15
CA MET A 248 -14.63 4.78 -1.96
C MET A 248 -15.43 3.74 -1.18
N ALA A 249 -16.74 3.92 -1.01
CA ALA A 249 -17.60 2.96 -0.32
C ALA A 249 -17.66 1.60 -1.04
N VAL A 250 -17.80 1.59 -2.36
CA VAL A 250 -17.77 0.36 -3.17
C VAL A 250 -16.41 -0.32 -3.08
N SER A 251 -15.32 0.45 -3.16
CA SER A 251 -13.95 -0.07 -3.03
C SER A 251 -13.71 -0.71 -1.67
N LEU A 252 -14.21 -0.09 -0.60
CA LEU A 252 -14.13 -0.62 0.76
C LEU A 252 -14.87 -1.95 0.89
N LEU A 253 -16.08 -2.03 0.33
CA LEU A 253 -16.89 -3.25 0.35
C LEU A 253 -16.17 -4.39 -0.38
N MET A 254 -15.60 -4.11 -1.55
CA MET A 254 -14.80 -5.08 -2.32
C MET A 254 -13.58 -5.57 -1.53
N GLN A 255 -12.83 -4.67 -0.89
CA GLN A 255 -11.69 -5.06 -0.07
C GLN A 255 -12.10 -5.94 1.12
N LEU A 256 -13.22 -5.64 1.78
CA LEU A 256 -13.75 -6.48 2.86
C LEU A 256 -14.09 -7.88 2.35
N VAL A 257 -14.81 -7.99 1.23
CA VAL A 257 -15.19 -9.27 0.63
C VAL A 257 -13.95 -10.12 0.33
N ILE A 258 -12.95 -9.53 -0.34
CA ILE A 258 -11.70 -10.23 -0.67
C ILE A 258 -10.97 -10.67 0.60
N GLY A 259 -10.86 -9.79 1.59
CA GLY A 259 -10.22 -10.09 2.87
C GLY A 259 -10.89 -11.27 3.58
N VAL A 260 -12.23 -11.26 3.66
CA VAL A 260 -13.01 -12.33 4.30
C VAL A 260 -12.84 -13.66 3.55
N VAL A 261 -12.96 -13.65 2.22
CA VAL A 261 -12.80 -14.86 1.39
C VAL A 261 -11.40 -15.46 1.59
N MET A 262 -10.36 -14.63 1.56
CA MET A 262 -8.97 -15.08 1.73
C MET A 262 -8.67 -15.57 3.15
N TYR A 263 -9.25 -14.93 4.17
CA TYR A 263 -9.10 -15.36 5.56
C TYR A 263 -9.78 -16.70 5.81
N VAL A 264 -11.03 -16.85 5.37
CA VAL A 264 -11.78 -18.11 5.52
C VAL A 264 -11.09 -19.24 4.73
N GLY A 265 -10.68 -18.98 3.49
CA GLY A 265 -9.92 -19.94 2.67
C GLY A 265 -8.64 -20.40 3.38
N SER A 266 -7.87 -19.45 3.92
CA SER A 266 -6.65 -19.73 4.69
C SER A 266 -6.92 -20.59 5.92
N LEU A 267 -7.94 -20.27 6.70
CA LEU A 267 -8.30 -21.03 7.90
C LEU A 267 -8.74 -22.45 7.59
N LEU A 268 -9.51 -22.65 6.51
CA LEU A 268 -9.95 -23.98 6.11
C LEU A 268 -8.77 -24.87 5.68
N ILE A 269 -7.80 -24.30 4.96
CA ILE A 269 -6.58 -25.02 4.55
C ILE A 269 -5.74 -25.39 5.79
N LEU A 270 -5.50 -24.44 6.68
CA LEU A 270 -4.74 -24.66 7.93
C LEU A 270 -5.40 -25.69 8.86
N LYS A 271 -6.73 -25.82 8.84
CA LYS A 271 -7.45 -26.81 9.67
C LYS A 271 -7.52 -28.21 9.04
N LYS A 272 -7.54 -28.32 7.71
CA LYS A 272 -7.82 -29.60 7.03
C LYS A 272 -6.63 -30.22 6.30
N LYS A 273 -5.62 -29.45 5.89
CA LYS A 273 -4.52 -29.92 5.02
C LYS A 273 -3.19 -29.22 5.35
N VAL A 274 -2.59 -29.56 6.47
CA VAL A 274 -1.20 -29.18 6.76
C VAL A 274 -0.29 -30.28 6.22
N ASN A 275 0.00 -30.26 4.92
CA ASN A 275 1.03 -31.11 4.33
C ASN A 275 2.39 -30.44 4.60
N LEU A 276 3.11 -30.92 5.60
CA LEU A 276 4.48 -30.46 5.94
C LEU A 276 5.59 -31.28 5.25
N GLU A 277 5.25 -32.10 4.24
CA GLU A 277 6.23 -32.83 3.42
C GLU A 277 6.69 -32.03 2.21
#